data_AF-A0A845XT73-F1
#
_entry.id   AF-A0A845XT73-F1
#
_cell.length_a   1.000
_cell.length_b   1.000
_cell.length_c   1.000
_cell.angle_alpha   90.00
_cell.angle_beta   90.00
_cell.angle_gamma   90.00
#
_symmetry.space_group_name_H-M   'P 1'
#
loop_
_entity.id
_entity.type
_entity.pdbx_description
1 polymer ?
#
loop_
_entity_poly.entity_id
_entity_poly.type
_entity_poly.pdbx_seq_one_letter_code
_entity_poly.pdbx_strand_id
1 'polypeptide(L)'
;MSNNPSSYLNYLPANFQEDPFVGRFLLALERVMSGFLPRDTDDPNPEQLALEEYIDRIPTYFNPYNHPDLPVESEIAPTEFIPWLASWVALSLRDDWSEETKRRFISNIVPLYRQRGTKAGVKQMLELYTQEDVKIYEFEQPPHYFQVTITLNERDPKLLQRQEEIAKAIVNQEKPAHTFYALRVLIPGMQIINQPTESKPGIIVGETTLLGTTTIS
;
A
#
# COMPACT_ATOMS: atom_id res chain seq x y z
N MET A 1 -28.06 23.90 -29.96
CA MET A 1 -27.94 24.97 -28.95
C MET A 1 -29.32 25.21 -28.34
N SER A 2 -29.61 24.48 -27.27
CA SER A 2 -30.80 24.67 -26.44
C SER A 2 -30.88 26.15 -26.05
N ASN A 3 -32.01 26.80 -26.34
CA ASN A 3 -32.23 28.24 -26.16
C ASN A 3 -32.53 28.60 -24.69
N ASN A 4 -32.10 27.75 -23.75
CA ASN A 4 -32.36 27.91 -22.33
C ASN A 4 -31.23 28.72 -21.68
N PRO A 5 -31.57 29.73 -20.86
CA PRO A 5 -30.57 30.47 -20.10
C PRO A 5 -29.95 29.59 -19.00
N SER A 6 -28.71 29.92 -18.63
CA SER A 6 -27.97 29.24 -17.55
C SER A 6 -28.73 29.25 -16.22
N SER A 7 -28.67 28.14 -15.48
CA SER A 7 -29.29 28.04 -14.14
C SER A 7 -28.65 29.00 -13.13
N TYR A 8 -27.42 29.44 -13.40
CA TYR A 8 -26.66 30.34 -12.54
C TYR A 8 -27.23 31.76 -12.48
N LEU A 9 -28.09 32.15 -13.42
CA LEU A 9 -28.80 33.44 -13.36
C LEU A 9 -29.61 33.59 -12.07
N ASN A 10 -30.17 32.50 -11.54
CA ASN A 10 -31.00 32.53 -10.33
C ASN A 10 -30.22 32.99 -9.08
N TYR A 11 -28.89 32.90 -9.11
CA TYR A 11 -28.02 33.30 -8.00
C TYR A 11 -27.48 34.72 -8.14
N LEU A 12 -27.77 35.41 -9.25
CA LEU A 12 -27.36 36.79 -9.46
C LEU A 12 -28.40 37.80 -8.93
N PRO A 13 -28.00 39.03 -8.59
CA PRO A 13 -28.93 40.12 -8.27
C PRO A 13 -29.91 40.41 -9.40
N ALA A 14 -31.12 40.90 -9.06
CA ALA A 14 -32.25 41.05 -9.99
C ALA A 14 -31.93 41.86 -11.26
N ASN A 15 -31.04 42.86 -11.18
CA ASN A 15 -30.65 43.69 -12.33
C ASN A 15 -29.86 42.92 -13.41
N PHE A 16 -29.31 41.74 -13.09
CA PHE A 16 -28.58 40.89 -14.04
C PHE A 16 -29.39 39.67 -14.49
N GLN A 17 -30.51 39.35 -13.84
CA GLN A 17 -31.37 38.21 -14.21
C GLN A 17 -32.13 38.44 -15.52
N GLU A 18 -32.43 39.70 -15.84
CA GLU A 18 -33.20 40.08 -17.03
C GLU A 18 -32.34 40.20 -18.30
N ASP A 19 -31.00 40.16 -18.19
CA ASP A 19 -30.09 40.35 -19.33
C ASP A 19 -29.85 39.02 -20.09
N PRO A 20 -30.33 38.90 -21.36
CA PRO A 20 -30.14 37.69 -22.15
C PRO A 20 -28.68 37.38 -22.48
N PHE A 21 -27.79 38.38 -22.50
CA PHE A 21 -26.37 38.18 -22.74
C PHE A 21 -25.73 37.45 -21.55
N VAL A 22 -26.04 37.87 -20.32
CA VAL A 22 -25.51 37.27 -19.09
C VAL A 22 -25.91 35.80 -19.01
N GLY A 23 -27.17 35.47 -19.35
CA GLY A 23 -27.65 34.09 -19.38
C GLY A 23 -26.87 33.19 -20.33
N ARG A 24 -26.45 33.70 -21.49
CA ARG A 24 -25.63 32.97 -22.46
C ARG A 24 -24.16 32.90 -22.04
N PHE A 25 -23.63 33.98 -21.47
CA PHE A 25 -22.27 34.04 -20.97
C PHE A 25 -22.03 33.00 -19.86
N LEU A 26 -22.97 32.86 -18.94
CA LEU A 26 -22.88 31.92 -17.83
C LEU A 26 -22.94 30.45 -18.25
N LEU A 27 -23.47 30.11 -19.44
CA LEU A 27 -23.48 28.72 -19.91
C LEU A 27 -22.07 28.13 -20.02
N ALA A 28 -21.08 28.94 -20.44
CA ALA A 28 -19.69 28.49 -20.50
C ALA A 28 -19.13 28.21 -19.09
N LEU A 29 -19.50 29.03 -18.10
CA LEU A 29 -19.06 28.86 -16.72
C LEU A 29 -19.75 27.66 -16.06
N GLU A 30 -21.06 27.53 -16.22
CA GLU A 30 -21.85 26.40 -15.73
C GLU A 30 -21.31 25.07 -16.29
N ARG A 31 -20.94 25.04 -17.57
CA ARG A 31 -20.28 23.88 -18.19
C ARG A 31 -18.97 23.49 -17.53
N VAL A 32 -18.14 24.47 -17.17
CA VAL A 32 -16.83 24.22 -16.56
C VAL A 32 -16.97 23.83 -15.09
N MET A 33 -17.87 24.49 -14.35
CA MET A 33 -17.99 24.34 -12.90
C MET A 33 -18.82 23.11 -12.52
N SER A 34 -20.09 23.06 -12.92
CA SER A 34 -21.04 21.99 -12.54
C SER A 34 -21.30 20.98 -13.67
N GLY A 35 -20.90 21.31 -14.91
CA GLY A 35 -21.23 20.50 -16.08
C GLY A 35 -22.66 20.71 -16.54
N PHE A 36 -23.01 20.16 -17.71
CA PHE A 36 -24.41 20.07 -18.12
C PHE A 36 -24.94 18.71 -17.63
N LEU A 37 -25.78 18.73 -16.59
CA LEU A 37 -26.53 17.55 -16.15
C LEU A 37 -28.02 17.74 -16.47
N PRO A 38 -28.66 16.81 -17.20
CA PRO A 38 -28.08 15.62 -17.84
C PRO A 38 -27.10 16.00 -18.96
N ARG A 39 -26.09 15.16 -19.24
CA ARG A 39 -25.12 15.37 -20.34
C ARG A 39 -25.88 15.61 -21.64
N ASP A 40 -25.89 16.87 -22.08
CA ASP A 40 -26.62 17.30 -23.27
C ASP A 40 -26.07 16.52 -24.48
N THR A 41 -26.92 15.87 -25.27
CA THR A 41 -26.47 15.05 -26.41
C THR A 41 -25.80 15.88 -27.51
N ASP A 42 -26.06 17.19 -27.50
CA ASP A 42 -25.48 18.19 -28.40
C ASP A 42 -24.17 18.79 -27.86
N ASP A 43 -23.65 18.32 -26.71
CA ASP A 43 -22.38 18.82 -26.17
C ASP A 43 -21.22 18.44 -27.12
N PRO A 44 -20.44 19.41 -27.62
CA PRO A 44 -19.26 19.12 -28.44
C PRO A 44 -18.15 18.38 -27.67
N ASN A 45 -18.19 18.33 -26.33
CA ASN A 45 -17.19 17.67 -25.52
C ASN A 45 -17.79 16.80 -24.38
N PRO A 46 -18.54 15.74 -24.69
CA PRO A 46 -19.30 14.97 -23.71
C PRO A 46 -18.44 14.20 -22.69
N GLU A 47 -17.15 14.05 -22.96
CA GLU A 47 -16.18 13.37 -22.09
C GLU A 47 -15.52 14.32 -21.08
N GLN A 48 -15.60 15.64 -21.29
CA GLN A 48 -15.01 16.61 -20.36
C GLN A 48 -15.82 16.68 -19.06
N LEU A 49 -15.19 16.24 -17.97
CA LEU A 49 -15.73 16.34 -16.61
C LEU A 49 -15.83 17.80 -16.16
N ALA A 50 -16.82 18.06 -15.31
CA ALA A 50 -16.95 19.35 -14.62
C ALA A 50 -15.93 19.48 -13.48
N LEU A 51 -15.63 20.71 -13.05
CA LEU A 51 -14.72 20.95 -11.93
C LEU A 51 -15.24 20.32 -10.62
N GLU A 52 -16.55 20.38 -10.37
CA GLU A 52 -17.17 19.71 -9.23
C GLU A 52 -16.94 18.19 -9.27
N GLU A 53 -17.16 17.56 -10.43
CA GLU A 53 -16.88 16.13 -10.63
C GLU A 53 -15.38 15.81 -10.43
N TYR A 54 -14.47 16.71 -10.82
CA TYR A 54 -13.03 16.56 -10.54
C TYR A 54 -12.73 16.63 -9.04
N ILE A 55 -13.33 17.59 -8.33
CA ILE A 55 -13.14 17.78 -6.88
C ILE A 55 -13.67 16.55 -6.13
N ASP A 56 -14.84 16.04 -6.50
CA ASP A 56 -15.44 14.85 -5.89
C ASP A 56 -14.59 13.59 -6.09
N ARG A 57 -13.75 13.55 -7.12
CA ARG A 57 -12.80 12.44 -7.38
C ARG A 57 -11.46 12.59 -6.67
N ILE A 58 -11.15 13.73 -6.06
CA ILE A 58 -9.87 13.92 -5.34
C ILE A 58 -9.63 12.82 -4.29
N PRO A 59 -10.62 12.42 -3.45
CA PRO A 59 -10.42 11.35 -2.47
C PRO A 59 -9.96 10.01 -3.07
N THR A 60 -10.39 9.68 -4.29
CA THR A 60 -9.99 8.45 -5.01
C THR A 60 -8.48 8.33 -5.17
N TYR A 61 -7.79 9.44 -5.42
CA TYR A 61 -6.33 9.45 -5.58
C TYR A 61 -5.58 9.10 -4.29
N PHE A 62 -6.22 9.23 -3.13
CA PHE A 62 -5.65 8.85 -1.83
C PHE A 62 -6.01 7.43 -1.41
N ASN A 63 -6.74 6.67 -2.24
CA ASN A 63 -7.11 5.28 -1.98
C ASN A 63 -6.21 4.30 -2.77
N PRO A 64 -5.08 3.84 -2.23
CA PRO A 64 -4.16 2.97 -2.96
C PRO A 64 -4.71 1.56 -3.21
N TYR A 65 -5.56 1.03 -2.31
CA TYR A 65 -6.03 -0.36 -2.32
C TYR A 65 -7.40 -0.50 -1.66
N ASN A 66 -8.23 -1.40 -2.16
CA ASN A 66 -9.55 -1.70 -1.58
C ASN A 66 -9.40 -2.31 -0.18
N HIS A 67 -9.67 -1.50 0.84
CA HIS A 67 -9.69 -1.95 2.22
C HIS A 67 -11.07 -2.51 2.57
N PRO A 68 -11.18 -3.59 3.38
CA PRO A 68 -12.46 -4.10 3.87
C PRO A 68 -13.32 -3.05 4.58
N ASP A 69 -12.67 -2.03 5.16
CA ASP A 69 -13.34 -0.97 5.92
C ASP A 69 -13.91 0.16 5.03
N LEU A 70 -13.62 0.16 3.73
CA LEU A 70 -14.15 1.14 2.79
C LEU A 70 -15.33 0.56 1.99
N PRO A 71 -16.30 1.39 1.58
CA PRO A 71 -17.38 0.96 0.70
C PRO A 71 -16.81 0.34 -0.58
N VAL A 72 -17.38 -0.77 -1.04
CA VAL A 72 -16.97 -1.52 -2.25
C VAL A 72 -17.00 -0.64 -3.51
N GLU A 73 -17.80 0.43 -3.50
CA GLU A 73 -17.94 1.40 -4.60
C GLU A 73 -16.83 2.45 -4.65
N SER A 74 -15.89 2.43 -3.69
CA SER A 74 -14.78 3.38 -3.67
C SER A 74 -13.82 3.06 -4.82
N GLU A 75 -13.68 4.02 -5.74
CA GLU A 75 -12.65 3.93 -6.78
C GLU A 75 -11.25 3.87 -6.13
N ILE A 76 -10.32 3.21 -6.83
CA ILE A 76 -8.91 3.13 -6.44
C ILE A 76 -8.07 4.13 -7.23
N ALA A 77 -6.97 4.57 -6.64
CA ALA A 77 -6.03 5.48 -7.27
C ALA A 77 -5.50 4.88 -8.59
N PRO A 78 -5.36 5.68 -9.66
CA PRO A 78 -4.73 5.26 -10.90
C PRO A 78 -3.29 4.76 -10.70
N THR A 79 -2.84 3.84 -11.55
CA THR A 79 -1.50 3.23 -11.45
C THR A 79 -0.38 4.26 -11.54
N GLU A 80 -0.51 5.27 -12.40
CA GLU A 80 0.46 6.36 -12.54
C GLU A 80 0.63 7.21 -11.27
N PHE A 81 -0.35 7.18 -10.37
CA PHE A 81 -0.32 7.94 -9.13
C PHE A 81 0.38 7.20 -7.98
N ILE A 82 0.56 5.87 -8.10
CA ILE A 82 1.19 5.04 -7.07
C ILE A 82 2.64 5.44 -6.79
N PRO A 83 3.51 5.74 -7.77
CA PRO A 83 4.86 6.25 -7.52
C PRO A 83 4.89 7.58 -6.75
N TRP A 84 3.87 8.43 -6.92
CA TRP A 84 3.77 9.67 -6.16
C TRP A 84 3.37 9.40 -4.71
N LEU A 85 2.36 8.56 -4.46
CA LEU A 85 1.98 8.14 -3.11
C LEU A 85 3.15 7.44 -2.39
N ALA A 86 3.88 6.60 -3.11
CA ALA A 86 5.10 5.94 -2.65
C ALA A 86 6.15 6.91 -2.10
N SER A 87 6.31 8.07 -2.73
CA SER A 87 7.28 9.08 -2.31
C SER A 87 7.01 9.64 -0.90
N TRP A 88 5.75 9.64 -0.47
CA TRP A 88 5.35 10.13 0.86
C TRP A 88 5.72 9.15 1.96
N VAL A 89 5.79 7.87 1.62
CA VAL A 89 5.99 6.77 2.56
C VAL A 89 7.48 6.48 2.77
N ALA A 90 8.39 7.10 2.01
CA ALA A 90 9.84 7.18 2.31
C ALA A 90 10.62 5.87 2.59
N LEU A 91 9.98 4.70 2.44
CA LEU A 91 10.62 3.39 2.41
C LEU A 91 10.70 3.01 0.94
N SER A 92 11.92 2.90 0.41
CA SER A 92 12.17 2.54 -0.98
C SER A 92 11.37 1.29 -1.34
N LEU A 93 10.22 1.50 -2.00
CA LEU A 93 9.40 0.42 -2.50
C LEU A 93 10.26 -0.42 -3.42
N ARG A 94 10.27 -1.72 -3.15
CA ARG A 94 11.06 -2.67 -3.93
C ARG A 94 10.60 -2.63 -5.38
N ASP A 95 11.55 -2.42 -6.30
CA ASP A 95 11.26 -2.43 -7.72
C ASP A 95 10.73 -3.79 -8.18
N ASP A 96 11.14 -4.86 -7.51
CA ASP A 96 10.70 -6.23 -7.76
C ASP A 96 9.30 -6.56 -7.25
N TRP A 97 8.62 -5.63 -6.56
CA TRP A 97 7.23 -5.84 -6.14
C TRP A 97 6.24 -5.65 -7.28
N SER A 98 5.24 -6.53 -7.34
CA SER A 98 4.06 -6.34 -8.17
C SER A 98 3.32 -5.06 -7.74
N GLU A 99 2.58 -4.46 -8.68
CA GLU A 99 1.79 -3.26 -8.39
C GLU A 99 0.81 -3.48 -7.22
N GLU A 100 0.15 -4.64 -7.17
CA GLU A 100 -0.75 -4.98 -6.08
C GLU A 100 -0.04 -4.97 -4.72
N THR A 101 1.18 -5.50 -4.67
CA THR A 101 2.01 -5.51 -3.45
C THR A 101 2.36 -4.08 -3.03
N LYS A 102 2.75 -3.22 -3.98
CA LYS A 102 3.04 -1.80 -3.71
C LYS A 102 1.83 -1.07 -3.15
N ARG A 103 0.65 -1.28 -3.74
CA ARG A 103 -0.63 -0.69 -3.30
C ARG A 103 -1.00 -1.14 -1.89
N ARG A 104 -0.95 -2.45 -1.64
CA ARG A 104 -1.20 -3.03 -0.31
C ARG A 104 -0.20 -2.54 0.73
N PHE A 105 1.06 -2.37 0.36
CA PHE A 105 2.06 -1.79 1.25
C PHE A 105 1.67 -0.35 1.63
N ILE A 106 1.40 0.51 0.65
CA ILE A 106 1.02 1.91 0.87
C ILE A 106 -0.27 2.03 1.70
N SER A 107 -1.25 1.13 1.53
CA SER A 107 -2.47 1.14 2.33
C SER A 107 -2.23 0.81 3.80
N ASN A 108 -1.33 -0.14 4.08
CA ASN A 108 -1.08 -0.64 5.44
C ASN A 108 -0.04 0.18 6.21
N ILE A 109 0.80 0.95 5.52
CA ILE A 109 1.93 1.65 6.14
C ILE A 109 1.53 2.86 7.01
N VAL A 110 0.45 3.57 6.64
CA VAL A 110 0.06 4.81 7.31
C VAL A 110 -0.37 4.57 8.76
N PRO A 111 -1.20 3.56 9.08
CA PRO A 111 -1.45 3.16 10.46
C PRO A 111 -0.19 2.76 11.23
N LEU A 112 0.79 2.12 10.57
CA LEU A 112 2.02 1.66 11.20
C LEU A 112 2.89 2.83 11.69
N TYR A 113 2.90 3.97 11.00
CA TYR A 113 3.63 5.15 11.47
C TYR A 113 3.13 5.68 12.81
N ARG A 114 1.85 5.48 13.15
CA ARG A 114 1.33 5.85 14.47
C ARG A 114 1.86 4.95 15.59
N GLN A 115 2.36 3.77 15.25
CA GLN A 115 2.91 2.78 16.17
C GLN A 115 4.44 2.75 16.17
N ARG A 116 5.10 3.75 15.55
CA ARG A 116 6.55 3.89 15.53
C ARG A 116 7.11 3.88 16.96
N GLY A 117 8.23 3.18 17.15
CA GLY A 117 8.88 3.00 18.45
C GLY A 117 8.27 1.91 19.33
N THR A 118 7.22 1.22 18.89
CA THR A 118 6.66 0.05 19.59
C THR A 118 7.17 -1.26 18.97
N LYS A 119 7.28 -2.31 19.79
CA LYS A 119 7.59 -3.67 19.33
C LYS A 119 6.60 -4.16 18.26
N ALA A 120 5.32 -3.89 18.45
CA ALA A 120 4.26 -4.29 17.53
C ALA A 120 4.43 -3.60 16.16
N GLY A 121 4.67 -2.28 16.16
CA GLY A 121 4.90 -1.51 14.94
C GLY A 121 6.13 -1.98 14.16
N VAL A 122 7.27 -2.18 14.84
CA VAL A 122 8.50 -2.69 14.19
C VAL A 122 8.27 -4.10 13.62
N LYS A 123 7.57 -4.97 14.35
CA LYS A 123 7.24 -6.32 13.89
C LYS A 123 6.40 -6.27 12.60
N GLN A 124 5.27 -5.57 12.64
CA GLN A 124 4.36 -5.48 11.50
C GLN A 124 5.00 -4.81 10.29
N MET A 125 5.83 -3.78 10.50
CA MET A 125 6.59 -3.11 9.45
C MET A 125 7.55 -4.08 8.74
N LEU A 126 8.30 -4.87 9.51
CA LEU A 126 9.21 -5.85 8.95
C LEU A 126 8.47 -6.97 8.23
N GLU A 127 7.41 -7.53 8.82
CA GLU A 127 6.59 -8.57 8.18
C GLU A 127 5.97 -8.09 6.87
N LEU A 128 5.46 -6.86 6.84
CA LEU A 128 4.89 -6.25 5.64
C LEU A 128 5.94 -6.05 4.54
N TYR A 129 7.18 -5.71 4.91
CA TYR A 129 8.27 -5.48 3.98
C TYR A 129 8.95 -6.76 3.48
N THR A 130 9.27 -7.69 4.39
CA THR A 130 9.95 -8.93 4.03
C THR A 130 8.99 -9.96 3.48
N GLN A 131 7.68 -9.85 3.77
CA GLN A 131 6.65 -10.88 3.52
C GLN A 131 6.98 -12.21 4.21
N GLU A 132 7.73 -12.14 5.30
CA GLU A 132 8.27 -13.30 6.02
C GLU A 132 7.95 -13.19 7.51
N ASP A 133 8.05 -14.31 8.24
CA ASP A 133 7.81 -14.34 9.69
C ASP A 133 8.95 -13.65 10.45
N VAL A 134 8.57 -12.68 11.30
CA VAL A 134 9.50 -11.89 12.11
C VAL A 134 9.22 -12.08 13.59
N LYS A 135 10.25 -12.44 14.35
CA LYS A 135 10.19 -12.61 15.80
C LYS A 135 11.06 -11.58 16.50
N ILE A 136 10.48 -10.86 17.46
CA ILE A 136 11.20 -9.87 18.27
C ILE A 136 11.28 -10.36 19.72
N TYR A 137 12.50 -10.49 20.22
CA TYR A 137 12.82 -10.86 21.60
C TYR A 137 13.36 -9.63 22.34
N GLU A 138 12.86 -9.37 23.55
CA GLU A 138 13.37 -8.30 24.42
C GLU A 138 14.14 -8.96 25.56
N PHE A 139 15.25 -8.34 25.96
CA PHE A 139 16.09 -8.85 27.05
C PHE A 139 16.19 -7.80 28.14
N GLU A 140 16.19 -8.25 29.40
CA GLU A 140 16.35 -7.35 30.55
C GLU A 140 17.80 -6.87 30.71
N GLN A 141 18.76 -7.66 30.23
CA GLN A 141 20.19 -7.35 30.28
C GLN A 141 20.84 -7.62 28.92
N PRO A 142 21.52 -6.63 28.31
CA PRO A 142 21.64 -5.23 28.74
C PRO A 142 20.30 -4.45 28.62
N PRO A 143 20.13 -3.33 29.36
CA PRO A 143 18.89 -2.56 29.31
C PRO A 143 18.64 -1.97 27.91
N HIS A 144 17.36 -1.84 27.55
CA HIS A 144 16.92 -1.34 26.24
C HIS A 144 17.52 -2.12 25.06
N TYR A 145 17.65 -3.44 25.19
CA TYR A 145 18.13 -4.32 24.13
C TYR A 145 17.04 -5.26 23.63
N PHE A 146 16.90 -5.33 22.30
CA PHE A 146 16.02 -6.30 21.65
C PHE A 146 16.72 -6.98 20.48
N GLN A 147 16.34 -8.22 20.20
CA GLN A 147 16.81 -8.96 19.04
C GLN A 147 15.66 -9.19 18.07
N VAL A 148 15.87 -8.78 16.83
CA VAL A 148 14.98 -9.04 15.71
C VAL A 148 15.50 -10.28 14.98
N THR A 149 14.65 -11.29 14.85
CA THR A 149 14.96 -12.52 14.13
C THR A 149 14.04 -12.62 12.94
N ILE A 150 14.60 -12.65 11.73
CA ILE A 150 13.85 -12.73 10.47
C ILE A 150 14.20 -14.06 9.81
N THR A 151 13.19 -14.84 9.43
CA THR A 151 13.41 -16.07 8.67
C THR A 151 13.27 -15.75 7.18
N LEU A 152 14.37 -15.72 6.43
CA LEU A 152 14.34 -15.42 5.00
C LEU A 152 14.41 -16.72 4.21
N ASN A 153 13.41 -16.99 3.36
CA ASN A 153 13.40 -18.18 2.49
C ASN A 153 14.19 -18.01 1.19
N GLU A 154 14.75 -16.83 0.94
CA GLU A 154 15.54 -16.51 -0.24
C GLU A 154 16.89 -17.25 -0.24
N ARG A 155 17.30 -17.77 -1.40
CA ARG A 155 18.54 -18.54 -1.55
C ARG A 155 19.61 -17.78 -2.34
N ASP A 156 19.25 -16.74 -3.07
CA ASP A 156 20.22 -15.90 -3.77
C ASP A 156 20.99 -15.01 -2.77
N PRO A 157 22.34 -15.15 -2.67
CA PRO A 157 23.16 -14.34 -1.78
C PRO A 157 23.02 -12.83 -1.98
N LYS A 158 22.80 -12.35 -3.21
CA LYS A 158 22.67 -10.92 -3.49
C LYS A 158 21.34 -10.36 -2.99
N LEU A 159 20.26 -11.11 -3.18
CA LEU A 159 18.93 -10.72 -2.71
C LEU A 159 18.85 -10.77 -1.18
N LEU A 160 19.49 -11.75 -0.56
CA LEU A 160 19.63 -11.84 0.89
C LEU A 160 20.34 -10.61 1.48
N GLN A 161 21.48 -10.22 0.91
CA GLN A 161 22.22 -9.05 1.38
C GLN A 161 21.37 -7.78 1.25
N ARG A 162 20.69 -7.59 0.11
CA ARG A 162 19.79 -6.45 -0.10
C ARG A 162 18.67 -6.42 0.94
N GLN A 163 18.01 -7.55 1.18
CA GLN A 163 16.93 -7.65 2.17
C GLN A 163 17.42 -7.37 3.60
N GLU A 164 18.61 -7.86 3.95
CA GLU A 164 19.22 -7.57 5.25
C GLU A 164 19.53 -6.07 5.42
N GLU A 165 20.11 -5.42 4.41
CA GLU A 165 20.39 -3.99 4.43
C GLU A 165 19.12 -3.16 4.62
N ILE A 166 18.05 -3.53 3.92
CA ILE A 166 16.78 -2.81 4.06
C ILE A 166 16.12 -3.09 5.40
N ALA A 167 16.14 -4.33 5.89
CA ALA A 167 15.64 -4.65 7.23
C ALA A 167 16.39 -3.85 8.31
N LYS A 168 17.72 -3.69 8.18
CA LYS A 168 18.50 -2.81 9.06
C LYS A 168 18.06 -1.36 8.93
N ALA A 169 17.82 -0.86 7.72
CA ALA A 169 17.36 0.52 7.51
C ALA A 169 15.99 0.75 8.18
N ILE A 170 15.06 -0.18 8.04
CA ILE A 170 13.74 -0.15 8.68
C ILE A 170 13.87 -0.12 10.19
N VAL A 171 14.63 -1.05 10.78
CA VAL A 171 14.81 -1.08 12.24
C VAL A 171 15.48 0.20 12.73
N ASN A 172 16.44 0.76 12.00
CA ASN A 172 17.08 2.03 12.38
C ASN A 172 16.12 3.23 12.31
N GLN A 173 15.18 3.23 11.37
CA GLN A 173 14.20 4.29 11.24
C GLN A 173 13.08 4.19 12.29
N GLU A 174 12.70 2.96 12.66
CA GLU A 174 11.59 2.70 13.58
C GLU A 174 12.01 2.54 15.05
N LYS A 175 13.30 2.29 15.34
CA LYS A 175 13.77 2.13 16.71
C LYS A 175 13.70 3.45 17.49
N PRO A 176 13.32 3.42 18.78
CA PRO A 176 13.56 4.55 19.66
C PRO A 176 15.06 4.86 19.73
N ALA A 177 15.41 6.14 19.80
CA ALA A 177 16.81 6.59 19.80
C ALA A 177 17.66 5.96 20.92
N HIS A 178 17.03 5.61 22.05
CA HIS A 178 17.70 5.08 23.26
C HIS A 178 17.79 3.55 23.30
N THR A 179 17.41 2.84 22.23
CA THR A 179 17.35 1.37 22.20
C THR A 179 18.42 0.77 21.30
N PHE A 180 19.00 -0.34 21.75
CA PHE A 180 19.98 -1.15 21.02
C PHE A 180 19.29 -2.37 20.41
N TYR A 181 19.74 -2.78 19.23
CA TYR A 181 19.19 -3.96 18.57
C TYR A 181 20.27 -4.86 17.98
N ALA A 182 19.96 -6.15 17.87
CA ALA A 182 20.66 -7.08 17.00
C ALA A 182 19.67 -7.63 15.96
N LEU A 183 20.09 -7.65 14.70
CA LEU A 183 19.36 -8.32 13.62
C LEU A 183 19.99 -9.68 13.36
N ARG A 184 19.19 -10.75 13.46
CA ARG A 184 19.59 -12.12 13.16
C ARG A 184 18.77 -12.64 12.00
N VAL A 185 19.42 -12.87 10.87
CA VAL A 185 18.80 -13.51 9.71
C VAL A 185 18.96 -15.02 9.86
N LEU A 186 17.85 -15.74 9.86
CA LEU A 186 17.81 -17.19 9.81
C LEU A 186 17.49 -17.60 8.39
N ILE A 187 18.40 -18.35 7.76
CA ILE A 187 18.14 -19.00 6.48
C ILE A 187 17.77 -20.44 6.81
N PRO A 188 16.52 -20.88 6.56
CA PRO A 188 16.17 -22.26 6.79
C PRO A 188 17.02 -23.14 5.88
N GLY A 189 17.72 -24.10 6.48
CA GLY A 189 18.37 -25.18 5.74
C GLY A 189 17.35 -26.08 5.07
N MET A 190 17.80 -27.22 4.53
CA MET A 190 16.90 -28.24 3.98
C MET A 190 15.82 -28.61 5.01
N GLN A 191 14.55 -28.31 4.69
CA GLN A 191 13.40 -28.69 5.51
C GLN A 191 12.73 -29.90 4.88
N ILE A 192 12.49 -30.95 5.67
CA ILE A 192 11.74 -32.12 5.24
C ILE A 192 10.35 -32.04 5.88
N ILE A 193 9.31 -31.87 5.06
CA ILE A 193 7.93 -31.65 5.51
C ILE A 193 7.34 -32.99 5.99
N ASN A 194 7.06 -33.12 7.29
CA ASN A 194 6.43 -34.32 7.86
C ASN A 194 4.94 -34.09 8.14
N GLN A 195 4.07 -34.41 7.17
CA GLN A 195 2.62 -34.35 7.34
C GLN A 195 2.01 -35.74 7.13
N PRO A 196 2.01 -36.62 8.17
CA PRO A 196 1.39 -37.93 8.07
C PRO A 196 -0.12 -37.78 7.84
N THR A 197 -0.67 -38.60 6.95
CA THR A 197 -2.12 -38.72 6.71
C THR A 197 -2.51 -40.17 6.99
N GLU A 198 -3.79 -40.48 7.23
CA GLU A 198 -4.25 -41.85 7.49
C GLU A 198 -3.76 -42.89 6.46
N SER A 199 -3.52 -42.46 5.21
CA SER A 199 -3.03 -43.31 4.11
C SER A 199 -1.52 -43.28 3.88
N LYS A 200 -0.79 -42.33 4.47
CA LYS A 200 0.66 -42.16 4.26
C LYS A 200 1.35 -41.96 5.62
N PRO A 201 2.12 -42.96 6.09
CA PRO A 201 2.98 -42.74 7.23
C PRO A 201 3.93 -41.59 6.89
N GLY A 202 4.15 -40.73 7.88
CA GLY A 202 5.01 -39.56 7.73
C GLY A 202 6.47 -39.94 7.56
N ILE A 203 7.36 -39.00 7.87
CA ILE A 203 8.79 -39.22 7.82
C ILE A 203 9.22 -40.11 8.99
N ILE A 204 9.86 -41.23 8.66
CA ILE A 204 10.46 -42.18 9.59
C ILE A 204 11.94 -42.30 9.20
N VAL A 205 12.82 -41.79 10.05
CA VAL A 205 14.27 -41.80 9.82
C VAL A 205 14.76 -43.24 9.83
N GLY A 206 15.48 -43.65 8.78
CA GLY A 206 15.95 -45.04 8.59
C GLY A 206 15.02 -45.92 7.75
N GLU A 207 13.75 -45.55 7.56
CA GLU A 207 12.81 -46.26 6.68
C GLU A 207 12.47 -45.43 5.44
N THR A 208 11.91 -44.23 5.63
CA THR A 208 11.46 -43.36 4.53
C THR A 208 12.40 -42.17 4.28
N THR A 209 13.40 -41.94 5.13
CA THR A 209 14.43 -40.91 4.95
C THR A 209 15.77 -41.36 5.52
N LEU A 210 16.84 -41.20 4.74
CA LEU A 210 18.23 -41.45 5.17
C LEU A 210 18.94 -40.10 5.39
N LEU A 211 19.57 -39.92 6.56
CA LEU A 211 20.31 -38.71 6.93
C LEU A 211 21.71 -39.10 7.43
N GLY A 212 22.75 -38.65 6.73
CA GLY A 212 24.15 -38.92 7.04
C GLY A 212 24.98 -39.24 5.79
N THR A 213 26.30 -39.11 5.88
CA THR A 213 27.22 -39.60 4.83
C THR A 213 27.61 -41.04 5.14
N THR A 214 27.44 -41.96 4.20
CA THR A 214 28.13 -43.26 4.22
C THR A 214 29.62 -42.99 4.04
N THR A 215 30.36 -42.81 5.14
CA THR A 215 31.81 -43.03 5.10
C THR A 215 32.00 -44.52 4.88
N ILE A 216 32.12 -44.92 3.61
CA ILE A 216 32.70 -46.20 3.23
C ILE A 216 34.18 -45.89 3.00
N SER A 217 35.00 -46.44 3.89
CA SER A 217 36.46 -46.46 3.85
C SER A 217 37.03 -46.99 2.55
#